data_AF-A0A7Y2IWV0-F1
#
_entry.id   AF-A0A7Y2IWV0-F1
#
_cell.length_a   1.000
_cell.length_b   1.000
_cell.length_c   1.000
_cell.angle_alpha   90.00
_cell.angle_beta   90.00
_cell.angle_gamma   90.00
#
_symmetry.space_group_name_H-M   'P 1'
#
loop_
_entity.id
_entity.type
_entity.pdbx_description
1 polymer ?
#
loop_
_entity_poly.entity_id
_entity_poly.type
_entity_poly.pdbx_seq_one_letter_code
_entity_poly.pdbx_strand_id
1 'polypeptide(L)'
;RRLQGMYLWRRVIAVVGIVATFGALLLGIARRVIMPWAEPAVIVAAIGAVLGVVAWTLIRPPSRRRIALEVDQRLGGRDQISTAVELSDRERRSAIENRQISRAASWAEARSLDGFGRLLPGWRVIALSVLAVGAAIALAVPASPADAALEDRQEIEEILDAQAVILEEAAEEAATEDIAERLRQAAEELREAGSLDEAERLLGDTRQELQELEDPAALPLKTALAGMERKLDKEPLGAGDTAQEQLQSLRDQAGELTDAERQQAAQQLSDLADGLEGSAGDLGDALQEAADQLEAGGDAAAAIDGALSELSDALQRIAASGDLADARATVRQVQGDVADAADRIGDGQGDGQGQGQGQGQGQGQGQGQGQGQGGNVTGGNVSGGGGNNQGGVTGGVGQGDFPDPTGEGDQDPARDPAQSTVFDPVGADRGDENRVDFDPSDPTGAIQGTTSGQGTENVPLVPYQDRFAEYQQQALDALDRIAIPGNLQSVVRDYFIELGQ
;
A
#
# COMPACT_ATOMS: atom_id res chain seq x y z
N ARG A 1 -48.04 -40.70 4.53
CA ARG A 1 -47.10 -40.09 3.55
C ARG A 1 -47.28 -38.58 3.44
N ARG A 2 -48.41 -38.04 2.96
CA ARG A 2 -48.63 -36.57 2.87
C ARG A 2 -48.40 -35.83 4.21
N LEU A 3 -49.01 -36.30 5.29
CA LEU A 3 -48.81 -35.73 6.64
C LEU A 3 -47.36 -35.84 7.14
N GLN A 4 -46.64 -36.92 6.79
CA GLN A 4 -45.22 -37.09 7.17
C GLN A 4 -44.33 -36.06 6.47
N GLY A 5 -44.57 -35.81 5.17
CA GLY A 5 -43.88 -34.75 4.44
C GLY A 5 -44.16 -33.36 5.03
N MET A 6 -45.37 -33.11 5.51
CA MET A 6 -45.73 -31.82 6.11
C MET A 6 -45.07 -31.61 7.50
N TYR A 7 -44.97 -32.66 8.32
CA TYR A 7 -44.21 -32.61 9.57
C TYR A 7 -42.70 -32.42 9.35
N LEU A 8 -42.17 -32.98 8.26
CA LEU A 8 -40.80 -32.76 7.81
C LEU A 8 -40.58 -31.27 7.48
N TRP A 9 -41.42 -30.70 6.61
CA TRP A 9 -41.33 -29.28 6.23
C TRP A 9 -41.40 -28.33 7.43
N ARG A 10 -42.28 -28.60 8.40
CA ARG A 10 -42.36 -27.77 9.62
C ARG A 10 -41.07 -27.80 10.45
N ARG A 11 -40.41 -28.95 10.57
CA ARG A 11 -39.14 -29.09 11.30
C ARG A 11 -38.00 -28.43 10.55
N VAL A 12 -37.93 -28.60 9.23
CA VAL A 12 -36.92 -27.96 8.38
C VAL A 12 -37.02 -26.43 8.47
N ILE A 13 -38.22 -25.86 8.33
CA ILE A 13 -38.41 -24.39 8.40
C ILE A 13 -37.99 -23.82 9.76
N ALA A 14 -38.29 -24.53 10.86
CA ALA A 14 -37.91 -24.09 12.20
C ALA A 14 -36.39 -24.15 12.42
N VAL A 15 -35.71 -25.21 11.97
CA VAL A 15 -34.25 -25.33 12.11
C VAL A 15 -33.54 -24.35 11.20
N VAL A 16 -34.00 -24.17 9.96
CA VAL A 16 -33.46 -23.15 9.05
C VAL A 16 -33.55 -21.75 9.69
N GLY A 17 -34.68 -21.43 10.32
CA GLY A 17 -34.83 -20.16 11.03
C GLY A 17 -33.83 -19.99 12.18
N ILE A 18 -33.65 -21.02 13.03
CA ILE A 18 -32.69 -20.99 14.14
C ILE A 18 -31.26 -20.83 13.61
N VAL A 19 -30.88 -21.61 12.61
CA VAL A 19 -29.52 -21.57 12.07
C VAL A 19 -29.24 -20.24 11.37
N ALA A 20 -30.22 -19.69 10.64
CA ALA A 20 -30.11 -18.37 10.05
C ALA A 20 -29.94 -17.27 11.11
N THR A 21 -30.67 -17.34 12.23
CA THR A 21 -30.49 -16.36 13.33
C THR A 21 -29.12 -16.46 14.01
N PHE A 22 -28.61 -17.67 14.25
CA PHE A 22 -27.26 -17.85 14.80
C PHE A 22 -26.17 -17.45 13.80
N GLY A 23 -26.35 -17.76 12.52
CA GLY A 23 -25.44 -17.35 11.45
C GLY A 23 -25.37 -15.83 11.32
N ALA A 24 -26.51 -15.14 11.32
CA ALA A 24 -26.55 -13.68 11.28
C ALA A 24 -25.88 -13.04 12.51
N LEU A 25 -26.05 -13.63 13.70
CA LEU A 25 -25.38 -13.16 14.91
C LEU A 25 -23.86 -13.36 14.83
N LEU A 26 -23.40 -14.51 14.35
CA LEU A 26 -21.97 -14.80 14.18
C LEU A 26 -21.33 -13.89 13.14
N LEU A 27 -21.97 -13.70 11.99
CA LEU A 27 -21.51 -12.75 10.95
C LEU A 27 -21.48 -11.30 11.47
N GLY A 28 -22.47 -10.90 12.28
CA GLY A 28 -22.48 -9.58 12.93
C GLY A 28 -21.32 -9.37 13.91
N ILE A 29 -20.86 -10.43 14.59
CA ILE A 29 -19.67 -10.40 15.45
C ILE A 29 -18.40 -10.40 14.60
N ALA A 30 -18.34 -11.22 13.55
CA ALA A 30 -17.21 -11.28 12.62
C ALA A 30 -16.94 -9.94 11.92
N ARG A 31 -17.97 -9.11 11.71
CA ARG A 31 -17.78 -7.73 11.24
C ARG A 31 -17.08 -6.79 12.21
N ARG A 32 -17.06 -7.11 13.51
CA ARG A 32 -16.32 -6.33 14.52
C ARG A 32 -14.98 -6.93 14.90
N VAL A 33 -14.79 -8.22 14.66
CA VAL A 33 -13.58 -8.96 15.05
C VAL A 33 -13.17 -9.81 13.85
N ILE A 34 -12.01 -9.49 13.27
CA ILE A 34 -11.41 -10.15 12.10
C ILE A 34 -11.36 -11.67 12.38
N MET A 35 -12.26 -12.43 11.74
CA MET A 35 -12.37 -13.89 11.87
C MET A 35 -12.54 -14.51 10.47
N PRO A 36 -11.44 -14.84 9.77
CA PRO A 36 -11.48 -15.28 8.36
C PRO A 36 -12.21 -16.60 8.14
N TRP A 37 -12.44 -17.40 9.19
CA TRP A 37 -13.15 -18.68 9.10
C TRP A 37 -14.66 -18.58 9.31
N ALA A 38 -15.19 -17.40 9.66
CA ALA A 38 -16.60 -17.23 10.05
C ALA A 38 -17.58 -17.54 8.90
N GLU A 39 -17.29 -17.05 7.70
CA GLU A 39 -18.16 -17.24 6.53
C GLU A 39 -18.28 -18.71 6.08
N PRO A 40 -17.17 -19.44 5.83
CA PRO A 40 -17.27 -20.85 5.44
C PRO A 40 -17.89 -21.69 6.57
N ALA A 41 -17.63 -21.36 7.84
CA ALA A 41 -18.22 -22.09 8.98
C ALA A 41 -19.74 -21.95 9.05
N VAL A 42 -20.30 -20.77 8.79
CA VAL A 42 -21.76 -20.55 8.79
C VAL A 42 -22.44 -21.32 7.67
N ILE A 43 -21.83 -21.36 6.47
CA ILE A 43 -22.36 -22.10 5.32
C ILE A 43 -22.35 -23.61 5.60
N VAL A 44 -21.24 -24.16 6.10
CA VAL A 44 -21.13 -25.59 6.44
C VAL A 44 -22.10 -25.96 7.57
N ALA A 45 -22.25 -25.12 8.59
CA ALA A 45 -23.20 -25.34 9.67
C ALA A 45 -24.66 -25.32 9.18
N ALA A 46 -25.01 -24.41 8.26
CA ALA A 46 -26.33 -24.35 7.64
C ALA A 46 -26.66 -25.60 6.84
N ILE A 47 -25.75 -26.03 5.96
CA ILE A 47 -25.91 -27.26 5.16
C ILE A 47 -26.02 -28.47 6.09
N GLY A 48 -25.12 -28.58 7.07
CA GLY A 48 -25.09 -29.68 8.04
C GLY A 48 -26.38 -29.77 8.88
N ALA A 49 -26.93 -28.64 9.32
CA ALA A 49 -28.17 -28.61 10.09
C ALA A 49 -29.39 -29.05 9.25
N VAL A 50 -29.49 -28.61 7.99
CA VAL A 50 -30.55 -29.04 7.07
C VAL A 50 -30.46 -30.54 6.81
N LEU A 51 -29.28 -31.03 6.44
CA LEU A 51 -29.04 -32.46 6.20
C LEU A 51 -29.30 -33.28 7.47
N GLY A 52 -28.88 -32.80 8.64
CA GLY A 52 -29.11 -33.45 9.93
C GLY A 52 -30.59 -33.60 10.28
N VAL A 53 -31.41 -32.56 10.02
CA VAL A 53 -32.86 -32.63 10.24
C VAL A 53 -33.52 -33.60 9.27
N VAL A 54 -33.12 -33.58 8.00
CA VAL A 54 -33.63 -34.51 6.98
C VAL A 54 -33.24 -35.96 7.34
N ALA A 55 -31.99 -36.21 7.72
CA ALA A 55 -31.54 -37.52 8.15
C ALA A 55 -32.27 -37.99 9.42
N TRP A 56 -32.39 -37.15 10.45
CA TRP A 56 -33.09 -37.46 11.69
C TRP A 56 -34.55 -37.85 11.43
N THR A 57 -35.23 -37.11 10.56
CA THR A 57 -36.65 -37.33 10.25
C THR A 57 -36.88 -38.58 9.41
N LEU A 58 -35.92 -38.95 8.55
CA LEU A 58 -35.93 -40.22 7.82
C LEU A 58 -35.64 -41.41 8.74
N ILE A 59 -34.71 -41.28 9.70
CA ILE A 59 -34.34 -42.34 10.65
C ILE A 59 -35.41 -42.53 11.74
N ARG A 60 -36.08 -41.45 12.17
CA ARG A 60 -37.14 -41.49 13.19
C ARG A 60 -38.47 -40.98 12.62
N PRO A 61 -39.12 -41.75 11.73
CA PRO A 61 -40.42 -41.38 11.21
C PRO A 61 -41.45 -41.37 12.35
N PRO A 62 -42.43 -40.44 12.33
CA PRO A 62 -43.53 -40.47 13.29
C PRO A 62 -44.30 -41.80 13.19
N SER A 63 -44.65 -42.37 14.34
CA SER A 63 -45.35 -43.65 14.42
C SER A 63 -46.69 -43.59 13.67
N ARG A 64 -46.97 -44.63 12.86
CA ARG A 64 -48.19 -44.72 12.04
C ARG A 64 -49.45 -44.61 12.90
N ARG A 65 -49.43 -45.19 14.11
CA ARG A 65 -50.50 -45.12 15.10
C ARG A 65 -50.78 -43.70 15.59
N ARG A 66 -49.75 -42.88 15.86
CA ARG A 66 -49.94 -41.49 16.28
C ARG A 66 -50.56 -40.65 15.16
N ILE A 67 -50.14 -40.87 13.91
CA ILE A 67 -50.73 -40.18 12.76
C ILE A 67 -52.20 -40.60 12.57
N ALA A 68 -52.51 -41.88 12.73
CA ALA A 68 -53.85 -42.40 12.59
C ALA A 68 -54.81 -41.83 13.66
N LEU A 69 -54.36 -41.74 14.91
CA LEU A 69 -55.12 -41.10 16.00
C LEU A 69 -55.37 -39.61 15.72
N GLU A 70 -54.35 -38.89 15.23
CA GLU A 70 -54.49 -37.47 14.88
C GLU A 70 -55.49 -37.26 13.72
N VAL A 71 -55.51 -38.18 12.75
CA VAL A 71 -56.47 -38.19 11.65
C VAL A 71 -57.88 -38.41 12.16
N ASP A 72 -58.09 -39.39 13.04
CA ASP A 72 -59.41 -39.67 13.60
C ASP A 72 -59.94 -38.51 14.45
N GLN A 73 -59.08 -37.90 15.27
CA GLN A 73 -59.46 -36.79 16.15
C GLN A 73 -59.76 -35.50 15.38
N ARG A 74 -58.94 -35.14 14.39
CA ARG A 74 -59.06 -33.86 13.67
C ARG A 74 -60.04 -33.91 12.50
N LEU A 75 -60.14 -35.04 11.80
CA LEU A 75 -61.03 -35.20 10.65
C LEU A 75 -62.35 -35.90 11.01
N GLY A 76 -62.55 -36.27 12.27
CA GLY A 76 -63.78 -36.87 12.77
C GLY A 76 -63.97 -38.34 12.37
N GLY A 77 -62.87 -39.09 12.27
CA GLY A 77 -62.84 -40.50 11.84
C GLY A 77 -63.42 -41.49 12.85
N ARG A 78 -63.67 -41.06 14.10
CA ARG A 78 -64.22 -41.90 15.18
C ARG A 78 -63.49 -43.24 15.30
N ASP A 79 -62.17 -43.16 15.42
CA ASP A 79 -61.23 -44.28 15.58
C ASP A 79 -61.17 -45.28 14.41
N GLN A 80 -61.77 -44.97 13.25
CA GLN A 80 -61.76 -45.89 12.10
C GLN A 80 -60.36 -46.08 11.50
N ILE A 81 -59.53 -45.03 11.45
CA ILE A 81 -58.19 -45.10 10.86
C ILE A 81 -57.19 -45.71 11.83
N SER A 82 -57.27 -45.36 13.12
CA SER A 82 -56.44 -45.95 14.18
C SER A 82 -56.74 -47.44 14.36
N THR A 83 -58.01 -47.83 14.36
CA THR A 83 -58.41 -49.25 14.39
C THR A 83 -57.93 -49.97 13.14
N ALA A 84 -58.09 -49.39 11.94
CA ALA A 84 -57.61 -50.02 10.72
C ALA A 84 -56.09 -50.19 10.69
N VAL A 85 -55.33 -49.23 11.21
CA VAL A 85 -53.86 -49.35 11.34
C VAL A 85 -53.48 -50.45 12.34
N GLU A 86 -54.17 -50.53 13.48
CA GLU A 86 -53.95 -51.60 14.46
C GLU A 86 -54.28 -52.99 13.91
N LEU A 87 -55.39 -53.13 13.18
CA LEU A 87 -55.77 -54.37 12.50
C LEU A 87 -54.82 -54.72 11.35
N SER A 88 -54.22 -53.71 10.71
CA SER A 88 -53.25 -53.90 9.62
C SER A 88 -51.89 -54.43 10.08
N ASP A 89 -51.62 -54.43 11.38
CA ASP A 89 -50.39 -55.01 11.96
C ASP A 89 -50.59 -56.48 12.41
N ARG A 90 -51.82 -57.01 12.36
CA ARG A 90 -52.11 -58.42 12.71
C ARG A 90 -51.75 -59.39 11.58
N GLU A 91 -51.13 -60.52 11.93
CA GLU A 91 -50.70 -61.58 10.99
C GLU A 91 -51.85 -62.39 10.39
N ARG A 92 -52.91 -62.67 11.17
CA ARG A 92 -54.12 -63.35 10.69
C ARG A 92 -55.30 -62.39 10.77
N ARG A 93 -55.96 -62.19 9.63
CA ARG A 93 -57.09 -61.28 9.50
C ARG A 93 -58.30 -62.05 8.99
N SER A 94 -59.43 -61.85 9.65
CA SER A 94 -60.73 -62.31 9.22
C SER A 94 -61.24 -61.49 8.02
N ALA A 95 -62.20 -62.06 7.28
CA ALA A 95 -62.87 -61.34 6.19
C ALA A 95 -63.57 -60.05 6.67
N ILE A 96 -63.99 -59.99 7.94
CA ILE A 96 -64.60 -58.80 8.54
C ILE A 96 -63.54 -57.73 8.81
N GLU A 97 -62.37 -58.10 9.36
CA GLU A 97 -61.26 -57.16 9.58
C GLU A 97 -60.75 -56.58 8.26
N ASN A 98 -60.67 -57.37 7.18
CA ASN A 98 -60.30 -56.86 5.86
C ASN A 98 -61.32 -55.84 5.32
N ARG A 99 -62.63 -56.07 5.52
CA ARG A 99 -63.66 -55.09 5.14
C ARG A 99 -63.56 -53.80 5.95
N GLN A 100 -63.20 -53.88 7.23
CA GLN A 100 -62.99 -52.70 8.06
C GLN A 100 -61.79 -51.87 7.59
N ILE A 101 -60.68 -52.52 7.22
CA ILE A 101 -59.50 -51.85 6.66
C ILE A 101 -59.84 -51.18 5.32
N SER A 102 -60.54 -51.87 4.41
CA SER A 102 -60.93 -51.29 3.12
C SER A 102 -61.90 -50.11 3.27
N ARG A 103 -62.82 -50.18 4.25
CA ARG A 103 -63.75 -49.08 4.55
C ARG A 103 -63.03 -47.87 5.15
N ALA A 104 -62.08 -48.10 6.03
CA ALA A 104 -61.24 -47.04 6.58
C ALA A 104 -60.38 -46.38 5.48
N ALA A 105 -59.84 -47.17 4.55
CA ALA A 105 -59.08 -46.67 3.41
C ALA A 105 -59.93 -45.79 2.48
N SER A 106 -61.13 -46.24 2.09
CA SER A 106 -62.02 -45.44 1.24
C SER A 106 -62.53 -44.18 1.94
N TRP A 107 -62.77 -44.25 3.25
CA TRP A 107 -63.11 -43.07 4.06
C TRP A 107 -61.96 -42.06 4.09
N ALA A 108 -60.72 -42.52 4.25
CA ALA A 108 -59.54 -41.65 4.25
C ALA A 108 -59.29 -41.01 2.87
N GLU A 109 -59.48 -41.77 1.79
CA GLU A 109 -59.30 -41.28 0.40
C GLU A 109 -60.36 -40.24 0.02
N ALA A 110 -61.59 -40.39 0.49
CA ALA A 110 -62.68 -39.46 0.24
C ALA A 110 -62.58 -38.16 1.06
N ARG A 111 -61.67 -38.07 2.03
CA ARG A 111 -61.58 -36.91 2.94
C ARG A 111 -60.51 -35.91 2.50
N SER A 112 -60.89 -34.63 2.40
CA SER A 112 -59.92 -33.56 2.19
C SER A 112 -59.13 -33.28 3.47
N LEU A 113 -57.85 -32.91 3.30
CA LEU A 113 -56.96 -32.57 4.41
C LEU A 113 -57.20 -31.14 4.94
N ASP A 114 -58.16 -30.41 4.38
CA ASP A 114 -58.42 -29.00 4.72
C ASP A 114 -58.89 -28.83 6.16
N GLY A 115 -59.58 -29.85 6.71
CA GLY A 115 -60.01 -29.88 8.11
C GLY A 115 -58.91 -30.19 9.13
N PHE A 116 -57.69 -30.50 8.69
CA PHE A 116 -56.58 -30.89 9.58
C PHE A 116 -55.94 -29.69 10.32
N GLY A 117 -56.30 -28.47 9.91
CA GLY A 117 -55.77 -27.20 10.43
C GLY A 117 -54.50 -26.73 9.72
N ARG A 118 -53.96 -25.57 10.14
CA ARG A 118 -52.70 -25.03 9.61
C ARG A 118 -51.53 -25.94 10.01
N LEU A 119 -51.12 -26.79 9.07
CA LEU A 119 -50.03 -27.74 9.21
C LEU A 119 -48.65 -27.12 8.96
N LEU A 120 -48.62 -26.01 8.22
CA LEU A 120 -47.47 -25.14 8.09
C LEU A 120 -47.30 -24.28 9.35
N PRO A 121 -46.06 -23.92 9.73
CA PRO A 121 -45.85 -22.96 10.81
C PRO A 121 -46.57 -21.64 10.51
N GLY A 122 -46.98 -20.91 11.56
CA GLY A 122 -47.69 -19.65 11.39
C GLY A 122 -46.91 -18.68 10.51
N TRP A 123 -47.60 -17.82 9.77
CA TRP A 123 -46.97 -16.88 8.83
C TRP A 123 -45.85 -16.04 9.46
N ARG A 124 -45.94 -15.75 10.78
CA ARG A 124 -44.90 -15.08 11.57
C ARG A 124 -43.58 -15.84 11.61
N VAL A 125 -43.61 -17.16 11.73
CA VAL A 125 -42.39 -18.00 11.75
C VAL A 125 -41.77 -18.04 10.36
N ILE A 126 -42.59 -18.12 9.31
CA ILE A 126 -42.10 -18.06 7.92
C ILE A 126 -41.47 -16.68 7.66
N ALA A 127 -42.14 -15.60 8.05
CA ALA A 127 -41.62 -14.24 7.91
C ALA A 127 -40.30 -14.03 8.69
N LEU A 128 -40.20 -14.55 9.92
CA LEU A 128 -38.96 -14.50 10.71
C LEU A 128 -37.83 -15.31 10.08
N SER A 129 -38.10 -16.51 9.56
CA SER A 129 -37.10 -17.31 8.87
C SER A 129 -36.61 -16.63 7.59
N VAL A 130 -37.52 -16.03 6.80
CA VAL A 130 -37.16 -15.28 5.59
C VAL A 130 -36.35 -14.03 5.93
N LEU A 131 -36.74 -13.30 6.98
CA LEU A 131 -36.00 -12.12 7.45
C LEU A 131 -34.60 -12.49 7.98
N ALA A 132 -34.47 -13.60 8.72
CA ALA A 132 -33.18 -14.08 9.20
C ALA A 132 -32.25 -14.51 8.05
N VAL A 133 -32.79 -15.19 7.03
CA VAL A 133 -32.04 -15.54 5.82
C VAL A 133 -31.65 -14.29 5.04
N GLY A 134 -32.56 -13.33 4.89
CA GLY A 134 -32.29 -12.05 4.24
C GLY A 134 -31.21 -11.24 4.97
N ALA A 135 -31.23 -11.22 6.31
CA ALA A 135 -30.21 -10.57 7.12
C ALA A 135 -28.85 -11.26 7.00
N ALA A 136 -28.81 -12.60 6.99
CA ALA A 136 -27.57 -13.35 6.78
C ALA A 136 -26.95 -13.08 5.39
N ILE A 137 -27.78 -13.02 4.34
CA ILE A 137 -27.34 -12.66 2.98
C ILE A 137 -26.87 -11.20 2.94
N ALA A 138 -27.63 -10.27 3.51
CA ALA A 138 -27.27 -8.85 3.53
C ALA A 138 -25.97 -8.57 4.32
N LEU A 139 -25.65 -9.38 5.32
CA LEU A 139 -24.39 -9.32 6.08
C LEU A 139 -23.21 -9.99 5.37
N ALA A 140 -23.47 -10.88 4.41
CA ALA A 140 -22.45 -11.57 3.63
C ALA A 140 -22.10 -10.87 2.30
N VAL A 141 -22.88 -9.87 1.86
CA VAL A 141 -22.71 -9.24 0.53
C VAL A 141 -21.75 -8.04 0.51
N PRO A 142 -21.76 -7.12 1.50
CA PRO A 142 -20.69 -6.13 1.58
C PRO A 142 -19.40 -6.82 2.03
N ALA A 143 -18.33 -6.65 1.24
CA ALA A 143 -16.96 -7.00 1.63
C ALA A 143 -16.71 -6.51 3.06
N SER A 144 -16.26 -7.42 3.92
CA SER A 144 -15.99 -7.03 5.29
C SER A 144 -14.72 -6.16 5.29
N PRO A 145 -14.65 -5.09 6.10
CA PRO A 145 -13.42 -4.30 6.23
C PRO A 145 -12.23 -5.13 6.75
N ALA A 146 -12.51 -6.32 7.28
CA ALA A 146 -11.52 -7.30 7.71
C ALA A 146 -10.83 -8.00 6.53
N ASP A 147 -11.50 -8.14 5.38
CA ASP A 147 -10.91 -8.76 4.18
C ASP A 147 -10.01 -7.76 3.44
N ALA A 148 -10.41 -6.48 3.37
CA ALA A 148 -9.58 -5.40 2.84
C ALA A 148 -8.27 -5.24 3.63
N ALA A 149 -8.35 -5.25 4.96
CA ALA A 149 -7.15 -5.17 5.82
C ALA A 149 -6.22 -6.41 5.73
N LEU A 150 -6.69 -7.54 5.19
CA LEU A 150 -5.84 -8.70 4.91
C LEU A 150 -5.18 -8.60 3.54
N GLU A 151 -5.88 -8.03 2.56
CA GLU A 151 -5.35 -7.77 1.22
C GLU A 151 -4.24 -6.70 1.29
N ASP A 152 -4.47 -5.60 2.01
CA ASP A 152 -3.46 -4.56 2.24
C ASP A 152 -2.19 -5.10 2.91
N ARG A 153 -2.33 -6.05 3.84
CA ARG A 153 -1.18 -6.68 4.52
C ARG A 153 -0.36 -7.56 3.59
N GLN A 154 -1.02 -8.32 2.73
CA GLN A 154 -0.32 -9.16 1.75
C GLN A 154 0.41 -8.31 0.72
N GLU A 155 -0.21 -7.20 0.28
CA GLU A 155 0.42 -6.26 -0.62
C GLU A 155 1.64 -5.58 0.02
N ILE A 156 1.55 -5.15 1.28
CA ILE A 156 2.69 -4.61 2.02
C ILE A 156 3.81 -5.65 2.14
N GLU A 157 3.51 -6.90 2.55
CA GLU A 157 4.52 -7.96 2.64
C GLU A 157 5.19 -8.23 1.28
N GLU A 158 4.44 -8.25 0.18
CA GLU A 158 5.00 -8.46 -1.17
C GLU A 158 5.90 -7.30 -1.61
N ILE A 159 5.50 -6.06 -1.33
CA ILE A 159 6.31 -4.87 -1.62
C ILE A 159 7.61 -4.90 -0.83
N LEU A 160 7.53 -5.16 0.48
CA LEU A 160 8.70 -5.19 1.35
C LEU A 160 9.67 -6.32 0.97
N ASP A 161 9.17 -7.51 0.61
CA ASP A 161 10.03 -8.62 0.15
C ASP A 161 10.71 -8.30 -1.18
N ALA A 162 9.99 -7.69 -2.14
CA ALA A 162 10.57 -7.25 -3.41
C ALA A 162 11.69 -6.22 -3.20
N GLN A 163 11.50 -5.28 -2.28
CA GLN A 163 12.48 -4.28 -1.92
C GLN A 163 13.69 -4.86 -1.16
N ALA A 164 13.45 -5.87 -0.31
CA ALA A 164 14.52 -6.58 0.40
C ALA A 164 15.47 -7.31 -0.56
N VAL A 165 14.94 -7.87 -1.66
CA VAL A 165 15.76 -8.51 -2.70
C VAL A 165 16.72 -7.52 -3.36
N ILE A 166 16.30 -6.27 -3.60
CA ILE A 166 17.17 -5.22 -4.16
C ILE A 166 18.33 -4.91 -3.20
N LEU A 167 18.06 -4.86 -1.90
CA LEU A 167 19.09 -4.66 -0.88
C LEU A 167 20.06 -5.86 -0.79
N GLU A 168 19.57 -7.10 -0.94
CA GLU A 168 20.42 -8.30 -1.00
C GLU A 168 21.32 -8.30 -2.24
N GLU A 169 20.80 -7.95 -3.41
CA GLU A 169 21.59 -7.85 -4.64
C GLU A 169 22.71 -6.80 -4.49
N ALA A 170 22.39 -5.62 -3.94
CA ALA A 170 23.40 -4.62 -3.62
C ALA A 170 24.43 -5.10 -2.59
N ALA A 171 24.03 -5.97 -1.65
CA ALA A 171 24.95 -6.57 -0.69
C ALA A 171 25.87 -7.63 -1.32
N GLU A 172 25.44 -8.31 -2.39
CA GLU A 172 26.29 -9.25 -3.14
C GLU A 172 27.32 -8.51 -4.01
N GLU A 173 26.98 -7.32 -4.51
CA GLU A 173 27.86 -6.49 -5.33
C GLU A 173 28.87 -5.65 -4.51
N ALA A 174 28.60 -5.42 -3.23
CA ALA A 174 29.49 -4.64 -2.35
C ALA A 174 30.85 -5.32 -2.15
N ALA A 175 31.96 -4.58 -2.38
CA ALA A 175 33.31 -5.11 -2.17
C ALA A 175 33.77 -5.09 -0.71
N THR A 176 33.07 -4.32 0.15
CA THR A 176 33.37 -4.22 1.58
C THR A 176 32.37 -5.03 2.40
N GLU A 177 32.86 -5.97 3.23
CA GLU A 177 31.98 -6.85 4.03
C GLU A 177 31.11 -6.06 5.02
N ASP A 178 31.62 -4.97 5.60
CA ASP A 178 30.83 -4.15 6.53
C ASP A 178 29.59 -3.54 5.86
N ILE A 179 29.70 -3.13 4.58
CA ILE A 179 28.58 -2.61 3.79
C ILE A 179 27.62 -3.75 3.43
N ALA A 180 28.16 -4.88 3.00
CA ALA A 180 27.37 -6.05 2.63
C ALA A 180 26.55 -6.59 3.82
N GLU A 181 27.17 -6.73 5.00
CA GLU A 181 26.50 -7.19 6.22
C GLU A 181 25.39 -6.22 6.64
N ARG A 182 25.66 -4.91 6.56
CA ARG A 182 24.66 -3.88 6.85
C ARG A 182 23.44 -3.93 5.93
N LEU A 183 23.66 -4.12 4.62
CA LEU A 183 22.58 -4.22 3.64
C LEU A 183 21.77 -5.51 3.80
N ARG A 184 22.41 -6.65 4.09
CA ARG A 184 21.72 -7.91 4.39
C ARG A 184 20.86 -7.80 5.64
N GLN A 185 21.37 -7.15 6.69
CA GLN A 185 20.60 -6.90 7.90
C GLN A 185 19.38 -6.02 7.60
N ALA A 186 19.56 -4.94 6.85
CA ALA A 186 18.46 -4.07 6.46
C ALA A 186 17.40 -4.82 5.62
N ALA A 187 17.81 -5.72 4.73
CA ALA A 187 16.90 -6.56 3.95
C ALA A 187 16.05 -7.49 4.83
N GLU A 188 16.66 -8.13 5.82
CA GLU A 188 15.94 -9.01 6.75
C GLU A 188 14.97 -8.22 7.64
N GLU A 189 15.42 -7.10 8.21
CA GLU A 189 14.58 -6.21 9.01
C GLU A 189 13.42 -5.62 8.19
N LEU A 190 13.64 -5.39 6.88
CA LEU A 190 12.60 -4.92 5.97
C LEU A 190 11.52 -5.98 5.74
N ARG A 191 11.89 -7.26 5.64
CA ARG A 191 10.93 -8.38 5.55
C ARG A 191 10.14 -8.59 6.84
N GLU A 192 10.72 -8.26 7.98
CA GLU A 192 10.07 -8.37 9.29
C GLU A 192 9.18 -7.14 9.62
N ALA A 193 9.32 -6.04 8.88
CA ALA A 193 8.57 -4.82 9.13
C ALA A 193 7.06 -5.03 8.94
N GLY A 194 6.27 -4.62 9.92
CA GLY A 194 4.81 -4.84 9.93
C GLY A 194 4.02 -3.75 9.20
N SER A 195 4.69 -2.71 8.71
CA SER A 195 4.08 -1.55 8.05
C SER A 195 5.09 -0.77 7.21
N LEU A 196 4.59 -0.01 6.23
CA LEU A 196 5.42 0.87 5.40
C LEU A 196 6.08 2.00 6.22
N ASP A 197 5.39 2.54 7.22
CA ASP A 197 5.97 3.53 8.15
C ASP A 197 7.20 2.99 8.93
N GLU A 198 7.16 1.72 9.31
CA GLU A 198 8.27 1.05 10.01
C GLU A 198 9.44 0.82 9.04
N ALA A 199 9.14 0.38 7.82
CA ALA A 199 10.11 0.23 6.75
C ALA A 199 10.82 1.55 6.38
N GLU A 200 10.09 2.67 6.26
CA GLU A 200 10.69 3.97 5.98
C GLU A 200 11.66 4.43 7.06
N ARG A 201 11.31 4.23 8.33
CA ARG A 201 12.19 4.57 9.46
C ARG A 201 13.45 3.72 9.45
N LEU A 202 13.29 2.41 9.26
CA LEU A 202 14.40 1.46 9.13
C LEU A 202 15.36 1.84 8.00
N LEU A 203 14.84 2.22 6.84
CA LEU A 203 15.66 2.64 5.69
C LEU A 203 16.35 4.00 5.96
N GLY A 204 15.68 4.90 6.68
CA GLY A 204 16.26 6.15 7.17
C GLY A 204 17.45 5.91 8.11
N ASP A 205 17.28 5.04 9.10
CA ASP A 205 18.32 4.64 10.06
C ASP A 205 19.49 3.96 9.34
N THR A 206 19.20 3.01 8.46
CA THR A 206 20.21 2.32 7.63
C THR A 206 21.02 3.31 6.79
N ARG A 207 20.38 4.31 6.21
CA ARG A 207 21.08 5.35 5.45
C ARG A 207 22.01 6.18 6.34
N GLN A 208 21.60 6.47 7.58
CA GLN A 208 22.43 7.17 8.54
C GLN A 208 23.63 6.32 8.95
N GLU A 209 23.43 5.04 9.23
CA GLU A 209 24.53 4.13 9.62
C GLU A 209 25.51 3.90 8.47
N LEU A 210 25.03 3.80 7.23
CA LEU A 210 25.92 3.83 6.06
C LEU A 210 26.66 5.17 5.94
N GLN A 211 26.07 6.29 6.35
CA GLN A 211 26.78 7.57 6.35
C GLN A 211 27.87 7.64 7.43
N GLU A 212 27.73 6.93 8.55
CA GLU A 212 28.75 6.84 9.58
C GLU A 212 29.98 6.03 9.15
N LEU A 213 29.82 5.14 8.15
CA LEU A 213 30.92 4.41 7.51
C LEU A 213 31.70 5.25 6.47
N GLU A 214 31.26 6.49 6.19
CA GLU A 214 31.90 7.35 5.20
C GLU A 214 33.27 7.83 5.69
N ASP A 215 34.33 7.51 4.93
CA ASP A 215 35.66 8.05 5.18
C ASP A 215 35.75 9.49 4.62
N PRO A 216 35.85 10.52 5.49
CA PRO A 216 35.94 11.91 5.05
C PRO A 216 37.23 12.20 4.24
N ALA A 217 38.25 11.35 4.35
CA ALA A 217 39.49 11.46 3.59
C ALA A 217 39.38 10.89 2.16
N ALA A 218 38.36 10.10 1.84
CA ALA A 218 38.25 9.41 0.56
C ALA A 218 38.12 10.36 -0.64
N LEU A 219 37.36 11.46 -0.50
CA LEU A 219 37.20 12.49 -1.55
C LEU A 219 38.52 13.23 -1.83
N PRO A 220 39.20 13.82 -0.83
CA PRO A 220 40.54 14.39 -1.01
C PRO A 220 41.52 13.39 -1.62
N LEU A 221 41.55 12.15 -1.11
CA LEU A 221 42.41 11.08 -1.61
C LEU A 221 42.17 10.80 -3.10
N LYS A 222 40.91 10.66 -3.52
CA LYS A 222 40.53 10.48 -4.93
C LYS A 222 41.02 11.63 -5.81
N THR A 223 40.88 12.86 -5.34
CA THR A 223 41.38 14.03 -6.11
C THR A 223 42.90 14.08 -6.19
N ALA A 224 43.59 13.69 -5.11
CA ALA A 224 45.05 13.64 -5.06
C ALA A 224 45.60 12.58 -6.01
N LEU A 225 45.05 11.36 -6.00
CA LEU A 225 45.45 10.29 -6.92
C LEU A 225 45.17 10.64 -8.38
N ALA A 226 44.03 11.27 -8.70
CA ALA A 226 43.75 11.74 -10.05
C ALA A 226 44.74 12.83 -10.50
N GLY A 227 45.20 13.68 -9.57
CA GLY A 227 46.26 14.65 -9.81
C GLY A 227 47.62 13.99 -10.10
N MET A 228 47.93 12.93 -9.36
CA MET A 228 49.13 12.10 -9.52
C MET A 228 49.15 11.39 -10.88
N GLU A 229 48.06 10.70 -11.25
CA GLU A 229 47.92 10.07 -12.58
C GLU A 229 48.11 11.10 -13.70
N ARG A 230 47.48 12.26 -13.60
CA ARG A 230 47.61 13.31 -14.62
C ARG A 230 49.03 13.88 -14.73
N LYS A 231 49.82 13.87 -13.65
CA LYS A 231 51.24 14.23 -13.69
C LYS A 231 52.03 13.13 -14.41
N LEU A 232 51.81 11.87 -14.05
CA LEU A 232 52.48 10.70 -14.62
C LEU A 232 52.15 10.49 -16.11
N ASP A 233 50.97 10.90 -16.57
CA ASP A 233 50.62 10.93 -18.00
C ASP A 233 51.49 11.92 -18.80
N LYS A 234 51.88 13.03 -18.18
CA LYS A 234 52.69 14.07 -18.84
C LYS A 234 54.18 13.78 -18.72
N GLU A 235 54.59 13.27 -17.58
CA GLU A 235 55.96 12.99 -17.20
C GLU A 235 56.06 11.57 -16.65
N PRO A 236 56.09 10.55 -17.53
CA PRO A 236 56.10 9.17 -17.11
C PRO A 236 57.40 8.80 -16.41
N LEU A 237 57.28 8.02 -15.33
CA LEU A 237 58.43 7.49 -14.56
C LEU A 237 59.04 6.23 -15.20
N GLY A 238 58.29 5.54 -16.05
CA GLY A 238 58.67 4.25 -16.62
C GLY A 238 57.68 3.79 -17.68
N ALA A 239 57.75 2.51 -18.06
CA ALA A 239 56.77 1.92 -18.95
C ALA A 239 55.48 1.59 -18.19
N GLY A 240 54.32 1.92 -18.77
CA GLY A 240 53.02 1.64 -18.17
C GLY A 240 52.01 2.76 -18.42
N ASP A 241 50.74 2.41 -18.46
CA ASP A 241 49.63 3.35 -18.66
C ASP A 241 49.05 3.84 -17.31
N THR A 242 49.32 3.13 -16.22
CA THR A 242 48.85 3.50 -14.88
C THR A 242 50.01 3.88 -13.95
N ALA A 243 49.72 4.66 -12.90
CA ALA A 243 50.71 5.02 -11.90
C ALA A 243 51.36 3.79 -11.24
N GLN A 244 50.57 2.74 -11.01
CA GLN A 244 51.03 1.48 -10.43
C GLN A 244 52.02 0.76 -11.36
N GLU A 245 51.71 0.67 -12.66
CA GLU A 245 52.61 0.04 -13.65
C GLU A 245 53.91 0.82 -13.80
N GLN A 246 53.85 2.15 -13.84
CA GLN A 246 55.05 2.99 -13.96
C GLN A 246 55.97 2.87 -12.75
N LEU A 247 55.41 2.82 -11.53
CA LEU A 247 56.17 2.56 -10.30
C LEU A 247 56.77 1.15 -10.29
N GLN A 248 56.05 0.13 -10.75
CA GLN A 248 56.59 -1.23 -10.90
C GLN A 248 57.73 -1.28 -11.92
N SER A 249 57.58 -0.62 -13.07
CA SER A 249 58.64 -0.51 -14.07
C SER A 249 59.88 0.19 -13.51
N LEU A 250 59.71 1.22 -12.69
CA LEU A 250 60.81 1.92 -12.05
C LEU A 250 61.52 1.02 -11.03
N ARG A 251 60.76 0.26 -10.23
CA ARG A 251 61.30 -0.72 -9.28
C ARG A 251 62.16 -1.77 -9.97
N ASP A 252 61.67 -2.34 -11.07
CA ASP A 252 62.38 -3.38 -11.81
C ASP A 252 63.68 -2.86 -12.46
N GLN A 253 63.70 -1.59 -12.86
CA GLN A 253 64.86 -0.95 -13.51
C GLN A 253 65.78 -0.24 -12.53
N ALA A 254 65.42 -0.11 -11.25
CA ALA A 254 66.13 0.71 -10.27
C ALA A 254 67.64 0.42 -10.17
N GLY A 255 68.04 -0.85 -10.35
CA GLY A 255 69.44 -1.29 -10.34
C GLY A 255 70.22 -1.04 -11.64
N GLU A 256 69.54 -0.70 -12.73
CA GLU A 256 70.12 -0.49 -14.06
C GLU A 256 70.24 1.00 -14.42
N LEU A 257 69.60 1.89 -13.64
CA LEU A 257 69.62 3.34 -13.84
C LEU A 257 71.00 3.96 -13.63
N THR A 258 71.39 4.86 -14.52
CA THR A 258 72.58 5.72 -14.35
C THR A 258 72.37 6.74 -13.24
N ASP A 259 73.46 7.30 -12.70
CA ASP A 259 73.38 8.30 -11.62
C ASP A 259 72.51 9.51 -11.99
N ALA A 260 72.52 9.94 -13.25
CA ALA A 260 71.71 11.04 -13.74
C ALA A 260 70.22 10.67 -13.85
N GLU A 261 69.91 9.45 -14.29
CA GLU A 261 68.53 8.94 -14.36
C GLU A 261 67.95 8.71 -12.95
N ARG A 262 68.77 8.22 -12.01
CA ARG A 262 68.35 8.08 -10.60
C ARG A 262 68.00 9.42 -9.98
N GLN A 263 68.81 10.47 -10.20
CA GLN A 263 68.51 11.82 -9.72
C GLN A 263 67.21 12.38 -10.32
N GLN A 264 66.97 12.15 -11.61
CA GLN A 264 65.75 12.61 -12.26
C GLN A 264 64.52 11.88 -11.71
N ALA A 265 64.58 10.55 -11.58
CA ALA A 265 63.48 9.76 -11.03
C ALA A 265 63.21 10.10 -9.55
N ALA A 266 64.26 10.30 -8.75
CA ALA A 266 64.12 10.76 -7.36
C ALA A 266 63.42 12.11 -7.27
N GLN A 267 63.80 13.09 -8.11
CA GLN A 267 63.14 14.40 -8.14
C GLN A 267 61.67 14.28 -8.52
N GLN A 268 61.33 13.45 -9.52
CA GLN A 268 59.95 13.23 -9.92
C GLN A 268 59.12 12.56 -8.82
N LEU A 269 59.68 11.57 -8.10
CA LEU A 269 59.01 10.94 -6.96
C LEU A 269 58.79 11.93 -5.82
N SER A 270 59.76 12.79 -5.52
CA SER A 270 59.61 13.86 -4.51
C SER A 270 58.55 14.89 -4.92
N ASP A 271 58.52 15.32 -6.19
CA ASP A 271 57.50 16.25 -6.71
C ASP A 271 56.08 15.62 -6.72
N LEU A 272 55.98 14.29 -6.77
CA LEU A 272 54.73 13.54 -6.61
C LEU A 272 54.34 13.47 -5.13
N ALA A 273 55.27 13.16 -4.24
CA ALA A 273 55.07 13.14 -2.79
C ALA A 273 54.56 14.49 -2.26
N ASP A 274 55.20 15.60 -2.66
CA ASP A 274 54.78 16.96 -2.34
C ASP A 274 53.35 17.27 -2.82
N GLY A 275 52.95 16.67 -3.96
CA GLY A 275 51.60 16.80 -4.51
C GLY A 275 50.52 16.07 -3.73
N LEU A 276 50.90 15.12 -2.87
CA LEU A 276 50.00 14.30 -2.06
C LEU A 276 49.89 14.78 -0.60
N GLU A 277 50.69 15.79 -0.22
CA GLU A 277 50.73 16.34 1.13
C GLU A 277 49.33 16.77 1.60
N GLY A 278 48.92 16.27 2.76
CA GLY A 278 47.63 16.58 3.40
C GLY A 278 46.42 15.80 2.89
N SER A 279 46.52 15.01 1.81
CA SER A 279 45.42 14.15 1.32
C SER A 279 45.77 12.66 1.31
N ALA A 280 47.03 12.30 1.01
CA ALA A 280 47.53 10.93 0.98
C ALA A 280 48.90 10.86 1.66
N GLY A 281 48.97 11.28 2.93
CA GLY A 281 50.22 11.43 3.68
C GLY A 281 51.08 10.16 3.69
N ASP A 282 50.49 9.01 3.99
CA ASP A 282 51.21 7.73 4.05
C ASP A 282 51.84 7.36 2.69
N LEU A 283 51.11 7.57 1.58
CA LEU A 283 51.62 7.38 0.22
C LEU A 283 52.70 8.42 -0.14
N GLY A 284 52.52 9.68 0.27
CA GLY A 284 53.50 10.74 0.07
C GLY A 284 54.81 10.42 0.79
N ASP A 285 54.75 9.99 2.05
CA ASP A 285 55.91 9.60 2.85
C ASP A 285 56.64 8.40 2.22
N ALA A 286 55.90 7.40 1.74
CA ALA A 286 56.49 6.24 1.06
C ALA A 286 57.16 6.61 -0.29
N LEU A 287 56.56 7.54 -1.05
CA LEU A 287 57.18 8.06 -2.28
C LEU A 287 58.41 8.91 -2.00
N GLN A 288 58.41 9.68 -0.91
CA GLN A 288 59.58 10.45 -0.47
C GLN A 288 60.72 9.53 -0.02
N GLU A 289 60.41 8.46 0.73
CA GLU A 289 61.42 7.46 1.10
C GLU A 289 61.98 6.75 -0.14
N ALA A 290 61.15 6.44 -1.14
CA ALA A 290 61.61 5.90 -2.41
C ALA A 290 62.55 6.87 -3.16
N ALA A 291 62.23 8.16 -3.18
CA ALA A 291 63.09 9.20 -3.75
C ALA A 291 64.46 9.25 -3.05
N ASP A 292 64.48 9.27 -1.73
CA ASP A 292 65.70 9.35 -0.92
C ASP A 292 66.59 8.11 -1.12
N GLN A 293 66.00 6.91 -1.19
CA GLN A 293 66.75 5.67 -1.44
C GLN A 293 67.32 5.60 -2.86
N LEU A 294 66.61 6.13 -3.87
CA LEU A 294 67.10 6.26 -5.24
C LEU A 294 68.30 7.20 -5.33
N GLU A 295 68.25 8.34 -4.63
CA GLU A 295 69.35 9.31 -4.62
C GLU A 295 70.58 8.78 -3.86
N ALA A 296 70.37 8.13 -2.72
CA ALA A 296 71.44 7.53 -1.92
C ALA A 296 72.08 6.29 -2.58
N GLY A 297 71.48 5.73 -3.63
CA GLY A 297 71.87 4.45 -4.22
C GLY A 297 71.67 3.27 -3.26
N GLY A 298 70.66 3.38 -2.40
CA GLY A 298 70.26 2.38 -1.42
C GLY A 298 69.34 1.31 -2.02
N ASP A 299 68.51 0.69 -1.18
CA ASP A 299 67.55 -0.33 -1.63
C ASP A 299 66.26 0.33 -2.16
N ALA A 300 66.38 1.02 -3.29
CA ALA A 300 65.27 1.73 -3.92
C ALA A 300 64.12 0.80 -4.32
N ALA A 301 64.41 -0.45 -4.69
CA ALA A 301 63.39 -1.41 -5.05
C ALA A 301 62.45 -1.72 -3.87
N ALA A 302 63.01 -1.90 -2.66
CA ALA A 302 62.21 -2.12 -1.46
C ALA A 302 61.38 -0.90 -1.06
N ALA A 303 61.92 0.31 -1.22
CA ALA A 303 61.17 1.54 -0.91
C ALA A 303 60.03 1.79 -1.90
N ILE A 304 60.24 1.53 -3.20
CA ILE A 304 59.17 1.60 -4.22
C ILE A 304 58.09 0.54 -3.97
N ASP A 305 58.46 -0.67 -3.50
CA ASP A 305 57.46 -1.66 -3.08
C ASP A 305 56.58 -1.15 -1.94
N GLY A 306 57.15 -0.41 -0.98
CA GLY A 306 56.40 0.27 0.07
C GLY A 306 55.37 1.26 -0.50
N ALA A 307 55.80 2.15 -1.40
CA ALA A 307 54.92 3.09 -2.09
C ALA A 307 53.83 2.39 -2.92
N LEU A 308 54.13 1.27 -3.57
CA LEU A 308 53.15 0.46 -4.29
C LEU A 308 52.09 -0.13 -3.36
N SER A 309 52.48 -0.56 -2.16
CA SER A 309 51.55 -1.07 -1.14
C SER A 309 50.62 0.04 -0.64
N GLU A 310 51.16 1.22 -0.32
CA GLU A 310 50.35 2.38 0.10
C GLU A 310 49.42 2.86 -1.00
N LEU A 311 49.85 2.77 -2.27
CA LEU A 311 49.01 3.10 -3.42
C LEU A 311 47.84 2.10 -3.56
N SER A 312 48.08 0.81 -3.39
CA SER A 312 46.99 -0.19 -3.41
C SER A 312 45.99 0.03 -2.29
N ASP A 313 46.46 0.35 -1.09
CA ASP A 313 45.60 0.63 0.07
C ASP A 313 44.76 1.90 -0.18
N ALA A 314 45.36 2.96 -0.74
CA ALA A 314 44.66 4.17 -1.11
C ALA A 314 43.57 3.93 -2.17
N LEU A 315 43.87 3.11 -3.20
CA LEU A 315 42.88 2.73 -4.22
C LEU A 315 41.74 1.90 -3.63
N GLN A 316 42.03 1.00 -2.68
CA GLN A 316 41.01 0.20 -2.01
C GLN A 316 40.09 1.06 -1.14
N ARG A 317 40.61 2.08 -0.44
CA ARG A 317 39.79 3.06 0.30
C ARG A 317 38.85 3.85 -0.62
N ILE A 318 39.33 4.26 -1.80
CA ILE A 318 38.49 4.95 -2.78
C ILE A 318 37.40 4.03 -3.34
N ALA A 319 37.73 2.76 -3.61
CA ALA A 319 36.75 1.77 -4.07
C ALA A 319 35.65 1.56 -3.01
N ALA A 320 36.03 1.38 -1.74
CA ALA A 320 35.08 1.25 -0.64
C ALA A 320 34.17 2.49 -0.49
N SER A 321 34.71 3.70 -0.73
CA SER A 321 33.90 4.93 -0.75
C SER A 321 32.93 4.98 -1.94
N GLY A 322 33.28 4.40 -3.08
CA GLY A 322 32.40 4.25 -4.23
C GLY A 322 31.23 3.31 -3.92
N ASP A 323 31.54 2.11 -3.42
CA ASP A 323 30.54 1.13 -2.99
C ASP A 323 29.57 1.70 -1.95
N LEU A 324 30.08 2.50 -1.01
CA LEU A 324 29.25 3.15 -0.01
C LEU A 324 28.28 4.17 -0.62
N ALA A 325 28.73 4.92 -1.63
CA ALA A 325 27.88 5.85 -2.35
C ALA A 325 26.77 5.11 -3.11
N ASP A 326 27.10 3.99 -3.74
CA ASP A 326 26.17 3.14 -4.48
C ASP A 326 25.15 2.48 -3.53
N ALA A 327 25.61 1.90 -2.41
CA ALA A 327 24.75 1.35 -1.37
C ALA A 327 23.75 2.39 -0.84
N ARG A 328 24.21 3.63 -0.56
CA ARG A 328 23.34 4.72 -0.12
C ARG A 328 22.37 5.18 -1.21
N ALA A 329 22.73 5.07 -2.49
CA ALA A 329 21.82 5.36 -3.59
C ALA A 329 20.73 4.29 -3.71
N THR A 330 21.09 3.01 -3.55
CA THR A 330 20.14 1.90 -3.53
C THR A 330 19.17 2.00 -2.36
N VAL A 331 19.65 2.25 -1.13
CA VAL A 331 18.76 2.45 0.03
C VAL A 331 17.82 3.64 -0.17
N ARG A 332 18.27 4.72 -0.84
CA ARG A 332 17.40 5.86 -1.20
C ARG A 332 16.32 5.50 -2.20
N GLN A 333 16.68 4.70 -3.21
CA GLN A 333 15.72 4.24 -4.20
C GLN A 333 14.65 3.38 -3.53
N VAL A 334 15.07 2.40 -2.72
CA VAL A 334 14.16 1.53 -1.95
C VAL A 334 13.26 2.36 -1.03
N GLN A 335 13.81 3.37 -0.35
CA GLN A 335 13.02 4.29 0.48
C GLN A 335 11.98 5.06 -0.33
N GLY A 336 12.32 5.51 -1.54
CA GLY A 336 11.37 6.16 -2.44
C GLY A 336 10.25 5.23 -2.90
N ASP A 337 10.59 3.98 -3.25
CA ASP A 337 9.61 2.98 -3.67
C ASP A 337 8.64 2.59 -2.53
N VAL A 338 9.15 2.51 -1.29
CA VAL A 338 8.33 2.26 -0.09
C VAL A 338 7.40 3.45 0.20
N ALA A 339 7.88 4.69 0.05
CA ALA A 339 7.05 5.89 0.21
C ALA A 339 5.96 5.98 -0.87
N ASP A 340 6.30 5.70 -2.13
CA ASP A 340 5.34 5.65 -3.23
C ASP A 340 4.26 4.57 -3.00
N ALA A 341 4.64 3.44 -2.39
CA ALA A 341 3.70 2.41 -1.97
C ALA A 341 2.79 2.90 -0.83
N ALA A 342 3.34 3.65 0.12
CA ALA A 342 2.60 4.20 1.26
C ALA A 342 1.51 5.17 0.78
N ASP A 343 1.81 6.02 -0.21
CA ASP A 343 0.82 6.92 -0.81
C ASP A 343 -0.30 6.14 -1.53
N ARG A 344 0.06 5.10 -2.30
CA ARG A 344 -0.94 4.28 -3.03
C ARG A 344 -1.89 3.53 -2.12
N ILE A 345 -1.38 2.98 -1.02
CA ILE A 345 -2.18 2.20 -0.06
C ILE A 345 -2.90 3.14 0.93
N GLY A 346 -2.30 4.29 1.27
CA GLY A 346 -2.85 5.30 2.16
C GLY A 346 -4.10 6.01 1.61
N ASP A 347 -4.15 6.27 0.30
CA ASP A 347 -5.30 6.91 -0.36
C ASP A 347 -6.49 5.96 -0.63
N GLY A 348 -6.35 4.67 -0.30
CA GLY A 348 -7.43 3.67 -0.42
C GLY A 348 -8.55 3.79 0.62
N GLN A 349 -8.44 4.68 1.61
CA GLN A 349 -9.46 4.89 2.65
C GLN A 349 -10.63 5.82 2.26
N GLY A 350 -10.75 6.19 0.98
CA GLY A 350 -11.94 6.83 0.44
C GLY A 350 -12.96 5.82 -0.10
N ASP A 351 -14.15 5.75 0.51
CA ASP A 351 -15.32 5.03 0.00
C ASP A 351 -15.60 5.32 -1.49
N GLY A 352 -15.05 4.51 -2.39
CA GLY A 352 -15.19 4.68 -3.84
C GLY A 352 -15.26 3.34 -4.56
N GLN A 353 -16.47 2.77 -4.66
CA GLN A 353 -16.75 1.67 -5.59
C GLN A 353 -16.51 2.10 -7.04
N GLY A 354 -15.31 1.86 -7.54
CA GLY A 354 -14.95 1.96 -8.95
C GLY A 354 -14.62 0.58 -9.52
N GLN A 355 -15.62 -0.17 -9.96
CA GLN A 355 -15.39 -1.28 -10.89
C GLN A 355 -14.96 -0.71 -12.25
N GLY A 356 -13.67 -0.48 -12.41
CA GLY A 356 -13.03 -0.17 -13.68
C GLY A 356 -12.30 -1.40 -14.23
N GLN A 357 -12.97 -2.19 -15.07
CA GLN A 357 -12.26 -3.07 -16.00
C GLN A 357 -11.53 -2.21 -17.03
N GLY A 358 -10.30 -1.82 -16.71
CA GLY A 358 -9.37 -1.19 -17.64
C GLY A 358 -8.48 -2.24 -18.30
N GLN A 359 -8.86 -2.72 -19.49
CA GLN A 359 -7.89 -3.27 -20.43
C GLN A 359 -7.00 -2.13 -20.93
N GLY A 360 -5.91 -1.85 -20.21
CA GLY A 360 -4.85 -0.95 -20.65
C GLY A 360 -3.82 -1.71 -21.46
N GLN A 361 -3.90 -1.63 -22.79
CA GLN A 361 -2.75 -1.90 -23.65
C GLN A 361 -1.64 -0.90 -23.31
N GLY A 362 -0.54 -1.40 -22.75
CA GLY A 362 0.69 -0.63 -22.64
C GLY A 362 1.24 -0.29 -24.03
N GLN A 363 1.12 0.96 -24.43
CA GLN A 363 2.07 1.59 -25.34
C GLN A 363 2.96 2.51 -24.50
N GLY A 364 4.12 1.98 -24.13
CA GLY A 364 5.21 2.81 -23.66
C GLY A 364 5.69 3.71 -24.80
N GLN A 365 5.74 5.01 -24.53
CA GLN A 365 6.67 5.92 -25.20
C GLN A 365 7.52 6.56 -24.12
N GLY A 366 8.59 5.86 -23.79
CA GLY A 366 9.76 6.44 -23.17
C GLY A 366 10.72 6.98 -24.23
N GLN A 367 11.46 7.99 -23.78
CA GLN A 367 12.79 8.43 -24.19
C GLN A 367 12.94 9.48 -25.30
N GLY A 368 13.70 10.52 -24.92
CA GLY A 368 14.98 10.74 -25.59
C GLY A 368 15.23 12.18 -26.01
N GLN A 369 15.85 12.98 -25.13
CA GLN A 369 16.62 14.14 -25.58
C GLN A 369 17.88 13.63 -26.28
N GLY A 370 17.87 13.67 -27.62
CA GLY A 370 19.03 13.46 -28.47
C GLY A 370 19.20 14.63 -29.43
N GLN A 371 20.29 15.38 -29.27
CA GLN A 371 20.75 16.38 -30.24
C GLN A 371 21.12 15.69 -31.57
N GLY A 372 20.56 16.16 -32.68
CA GLY A 372 20.92 15.73 -34.02
C GLY A 372 20.49 16.74 -35.09
N GLN A 373 21.47 17.40 -35.71
CA GLN A 373 21.34 18.30 -36.85
C GLN A 373 20.85 17.58 -38.12
N GLY A 374 19.95 18.20 -38.90
CA GLY A 374 19.81 17.88 -40.33
C GLY A 374 18.44 18.15 -40.99
N GLY A 375 18.38 19.22 -41.79
CA GLY A 375 17.85 19.21 -43.17
C GLY A 375 16.37 18.92 -43.49
N ASN A 376 15.63 20.01 -43.75
CA ASN A 376 14.75 20.27 -44.92
C ASN A 376 13.85 19.14 -45.51
N VAL A 377 12.54 19.41 -45.66
CA VAL A 377 11.71 19.30 -46.91
C VAL A 377 10.19 19.35 -46.60
N THR A 378 9.57 20.46 -47.04
CA THR A 378 8.34 20.64 -47.86
C THR A 378 7.05 19.82 -47.66
N GLY A 379 5.95 20.56 -47.40
CA GLY A 379 4.64 20.50 -48.09
C GLY A 379 3.64 19.42 -47.61
N GLY A 380 2.33 19.67 -47.44
CA GLY A 380 1.47 20.81 -47.76
C GLY A 380 -0.01 20.38 -47.66
N ASN A 381 -0.88 21.38 -47.82
CA ASN A 381 -2.32 21.34 -48.09
C ASN A 381 -3.35 21.27 -46.94
N VAL A 382 -3.95 22.45 -46.74
CA VAL A 382 -5.27 22.76 -46.20
C VAL A 382 -6.19 23.14 -47.37
N SER A 383 -7.42 22.64 -47.40
CA SER A 383 -8.57 23.09 -48.21
C SER A 383 -9.80 22.32 -47.72
N GLY A 384 -11.00 22.83 -47.42
CA GLY A 384 -11.62 24.14 -47.57
C GLY A 384 -13.15 23.94 -47.74
N GLY A 385 -13.98 24.71 -47.02
CA GLY A 385 -15.41 25.01 -47.28
C GLY A 385 -16.46 23.99 -46.76
N GLY A 386 -17.64 24.34 -46.24
CA GLY A 386 -18.36 25.60 -46.03
C GLY A 386 -19.89 25.35 -45.95
N GLY A 387 -20.68 26.15 -45.20
CA GLY A 387 -22.14 26.32 -45.45
C GLY A 387 -23.15 26.44 -44.29
N ASN A 388 -23.39 27.69 -43.82
CA ASN A 388 -24.65 28.42 -43.51
C ASN A 388 -25.83 27.92 -42.62
N ASN A 389 -26.02 28.65 -41.50
CA ASN A 389 -27.15 29.49 -41.02
C ASN A 389 -28.61 28.99 -40.84
N GLN A 390 -29.06 29.04 -39.57
CA GLN A 390 -30.33 29.59 -39.01
C GLN A 390 -30.19 29.47 -37.46
N GLY A 391 -30.39 30.44 -36.57
CA GLY A 391 -31.28 31.60 -36.52
C GLY A 391 -32.17 31.50 -35.27
N GLY A 392 -31.64 31.74 -34.06
CA GLY A 392 -32.40 31.69 -32.80
C GLY A 392 -31.68 32.43 -31.67
N VAL A 393 -32.19 33.60 -31.30
CA VAL A 393 -31.74 34.45 -30.20
C VAL A 393 -32.28 33.89 -28.88
N THR A 394 -31.44 33.59 -27.89
CA THR A 394 -31.73 33.73 -26.44
C THR A 394 -30.44 33.58 -25.62
N GLY A 395 -30.09 34.60 -24.80
CA GLY A 395 -29.30 34.49 -23.57
C GLY A 395 -27.83 34.10 -23.70
N GLY A 396 -26.94 35.09 -23.80
CA GLY A 396 -25.53 34.88 -23.48
C GLY A 396 -25.36 34.62 -21.98
N VAL A 397 -24.96 33.41 -21.62
CA VAL A 397 -24.39 33.09 -20.31
C VAL A 397 -22.90 32.89 -20.57
N GLY A 398 -22.08 33.80 -20.07
CA GLY A 398 -20.64 33.66 -20.10
C GLY A 398 -20.26 32.42 -19.30
N GLN A 399 -19.64 31.46 -19.97
CA GLN A 399 -18.99 30.33 -19.34
C GLN A 399 -17.69 30.87 -18.73
N GLY A 400 -17.79 31.38 -17.50
CA GLY A 400 -16.64 31.54 -16.63
C GLY A 400 -16.35 30.19 -15.98
N ASP A 401 -15.08 29.78 -15.99
CA ASP A 401 -14.58 28.67 -15.19
C ASP A 401 -15.01 28.87 -13.73
N PHE A 402 -15.87 27.99 -13.24
CA PHE A 402 -16.11 27.87 -11.81
C PHE A 402 -15.03 26.90 -11.29
N PRO A 403 -14.18 27.30 -10.32
CA PRO A 403 -13.32 26.35 -9.65
C PRO A 403 -14.17 25.36 -8.87
N ASP A 404 -13.90 24.07 -9.07
CA ASP A 404 -14.42 22.98 -8.26
C ASP A 404 -13.98 23.22 -6.80
N PRO A 405 -14.86 23.16 -5.79
CA PRO A 405 -14.48 23.39 -4.41
C PRO A 405 -13.85 22.11 -3.84
N THR A 406 -12.73 21.69 -4.41
CA THR A 406 -11.87 20.71 -3.75
C THR A 406 -11.07 21.47 -2.70
N GLY A 407 -11.06 21.00 -1.46
CA GLY A 407 -10.29 21.60 -0.36
C GLY A 407 -8.76 21.49 -0.52
N GLU A 408 -8.28 21.35 -1.75
CA GLU A 408 -6.89 21.38 -2.13
C GLU A 408 -6.52 22.83 -2.38
N GLY A 409 -5.48 23.32 -1.69
CA GLY A 409 -4.98 24.67 -1.90
C GLY A 409 -4.70 24.96 -3.38
N ASP A 410 -4.73 26.25 -3.74
CA ASP A 410 -4.49 26.74 -5.10
C ASP A 410 -3.33 25.98 -5.78
N GLN A 411 -3.64 25.22 -6.83
CA GLN A 411 -2.64 24.47 -7.61
C GLN A 411 -1.83 25.38 -8.56
N ASP A 412 -2.10 26.70 -8.55
CA ASP A 412 -1.40 27.70 -9.36
C ASP A 412 -0.45 28.55 -8.51
N PRO A 413 0.87 28.30 -8.56
CA PRO A 413 1.87 29.05 -7.79
C PRO A 413 2.06 30.50 -8.24
N ALA A 414 1.41 30.94 -9.32
CA ALA A 414 1.46 32.32 -9.82
C ALA A 414 0.27 33.19 -9.37
N ARG A 415 -0.69 32.63 -8.62
CA ARG A 415 -1.86 33.36 -8.14
C ARG A 415 -1.52 34.26 -6.96
N ASP A 416 -2.05 35.49 -6.96
CA ASP A 416 -1.87 36.42 -5.84
C ASP A 416 -2.46 35.81 -4.56
N PRO A 417 -1.67 35.64 -3.47
CA PRO A 417 -2.14 35.02 -2.22
C PRO A 417 -3.36 35.72 -1.60
N ALA A 418 -3.61 36.99 -1.95
CA ALA A 418 -4.80 37.72 -1.53
C ALA A 418 -6.11 37.15 -2.12
N GLN A 419 -6.03 36.29 -3.15
CA GLN A 419 -7.17 35.65 -3.80
C GLN A 419 -7.35 34.17 -3.41
N SER A 420 -6.43 33.61 -2.62
CA SER A 420 -6.53 32.23 -2.14
C SER A 420 -7.49 32.15 -0.96
N THR A 421 -8.55 31.36 -1.09
CA THR A 421 -9.56 31.16 -0.05
C THR A 421 -9.41 29.79 0.60
N VAL A 422 -9.56 29.74 1.92
CA VAL A 422 -9.54 28.50 2.70
C VAL A 422 -10.91 28.26 3.33
N PHE A 423 -11.28 26.99 3.45
CA PHE A 423 -12.47 26.58 4.18
C PHE A 423 -12.32 26.89 5.68
N ASP A 424 -13.27 27.65 6.24
CA ASP A 424 -13.32 27.98 7.66
C ASP A 424 -14.60 27.41 8.29
N PRO A 425 -14.53 26.24 8.95
CA PRO A 425 -15.68 25.63 9.60
C PRO A 425 -16.10 26.34 10.90
N VAL A 426 -15.32 27.30 11.40
CA VAL A 426 -15.49 27.91 12.73
C VAL A 426 -16.31 29.20 12.67
N GLY A 427 -16.49 29.77 11.48
CA GLY A 427 -17.06 31.11 11.29
C GLY A 427 -18.55 31.20 10.92
N ALA A 428 -19.27 30.09 10.66
CA ALA A 428 -20.65 30.16 10.14
C ALA A 428 -21.67 29.48 11.07
N ASP A 429 -22.58 30.27 11.65
CA ASP A 429 -23.73 29.74 12.38
C ASP A 429 -24.82 29.31 11.39
N ARG A 430 -25.57 28.26 11.74
CA ARG A 430 -26.63 27.72 10.90
C ARG A 430 -27.73 28.78 10.66
N GLY A 431 -27.85 29.26 9.43
CA GLY A 431 -28.87 30.20 9.00
C GLY A 431 -28.32 31.55 8.50
N ASP A 432 -27.02 31.77 8.56
CA ASP A 432 -26.40 33.01 8.07
C ASP A 432 -26.59 33.21 6.56
N GLU A 433 -26.94 34.45 6.20
CA GLU A 433 -27.07 34.95 4.83
C GLU A 433 -25.71 35.43 4.34
N ASN A 434 -25.17 34.82 3.29
CA ASN A 434 -23.92 35.29 2.69
C ASN A 434 -24.21 36.12 1.43
N ARG A 435 -23.68 37.34 1.41
CA ARG A 435 -23.77 38.30 0.28
C ARG A 435 -22.47 38.26 -0.49
N VAL A 436 -22.57 38.16 -1.82
CA VAL A 436 -21.39 38.22 -2.69
C VAL A 436 -21.38 39.61 -3.35
N ASP A 437 -20.34 40.39 -3.04
CA ASP A 437 -20.09 41.69 -3.67
C ASP A 437 -19.44 41.48 -5.02
N PHE A 438 -20.14 41.86 -6.09
CA PHE A 438 -19.62 41.77 -7.45
C PHE A 438 -19.11 43.11 -7.99
N ASP A 439 -19.28 44.21 -7.24
CA ASP A 439 -18.88 45.56 -7.66
C ASP A 439 -18.32 46.37 -6.47
N PRO A 440 -17.08 46.88 -6.54
CA PRO A 440 -16.50 47.71 -5.48
C PRO A 440 -17.20 49.08 -5.28
N SER A 441 -18.18 49.44 -6.10
CA SER A 441 -18.93 50.70 -6.01
C SER A 441 -20.34 50.57 -5.39
N ASP A 442 -20.83 49.36 -5.11
CA ASP A 442 -22.09 49.13 -4.38
C ASP A 442 -21.90 48.06 -3.29
N PRO A 443 -21.61 48.45 -2.03
CA PRO A 443 -21.29 47.54 -0.93
C PRO A 443 -22.52 46.83 -0.34
N THR A 444 -23.65 46.83 -1.04
CA THR A 444 -24.89 46.19 -0.59
C THR A 444 -25.36 45.13 -1.58
N GLY A 445 -24.45 44.23 -2.01
CA GLY A 445 -24.72 43.12 -2.92
C GLY A 445 -25.99 42.29 -2.64
N ALA A 446 -26.46 41.51 -3.61
CA ALA A 446 -27.69 40.71 -3.48
C ALA A 446 -27.47 39.41 -2.67
N ILE A 447 -28.41 39.09 -1.78
CA ILE A 447 -28.36 37.84 -0.98
C ILE A 447 -28.67 36.66 -1.91
N GLN A 448 -27.75 35.70 -2.05
CA GLN A 448 -27.92 34.52 -2.91
C GLN A 448 -28.32 33.23 -2.16
N GLY A 449 -28.31 33.21 -0.82
CA GLY A 449 -28.84 32.09 -0.06
C GLY A 449 -28.42 32.06 1.40
N THR A 450 -29.05 31.18 2.18
CA THR A 450 -28.72 30.86 3.58
C THR A 450 -28.06 29.50 3.67
N THR A 451 -27.18 29.27 4.65
CA THR A 451 -26.53 27.97 4.95
C THR A 451 -27.49 26.87 5.48
N SER A 452 -28.77 26.90 5.10
CA SER A 452 -29.81 25.98 5.60
C SER A 452 -30.86 25.58 4.55
N GLY A 453 -30.58 25.77 3.25
CA GLY A 453 -31.51 25.45 2.14
C GLY A 453 -31.11 24.22 1.33
N GLN A 454 -32.07 23.63 0.59
CA GLN A 454 -31.85 22.50 -0.36
C GLN A 454 -31.22 22.95 -1.69
N GLY A 455 -30.19 23.81 -1.63
CA GLY A 455 -29.36 24.19 -2.78
C GLY A 455 -27.93 23.65 -2.61
N THR A 456 -27.06 23.84 -3.60
CA THR A 456 -25.62 23.56 -3.48
C THR A 456 -25.05 24.24 -2.24
N GLU A 457 -24.39 23.45 -1.40
CA GLU A 457 -23.89 23.85 -0.08
C GLU A 457 -22.91 25.01 -0.24
N ASN A 458 -23.24 26.18 0.33
CA ASN A 458 -22.32 27.30 0.38
C ASN A 458 -21.29 27.01 1.47
N VAL A 459 -20.17 26.45 1.06
CA VAL A 459 -19.01 26.18 1.92
C VAL A 459 -18.40 27.53 2.35
N PRO A 460 -18.31 27.86 3.65
CA PRO A 460 -17.70 29.10 4.13
C PRO A 460 -16.21 29.17 3.76
N LEU A 461 -15.92 29.94 2.72
CA LEU A 461 -14.59 30.21 2.20
C LEU A 461 -14.18 31.63 2.63
N VAL A 462 -13.06 31.75 3.35
CA VAL A 462 -12.51 33.01 3.85
C VAL A 462 -11.13 33.23 3.21
N PRO A 463 -10.73 34.47 2.85
CA PRO A 463 -9.38 34.74 2.39
C PRO A 463 -8.33 34.25 3.39
N TYR A 464 -7.31 33.55 2.90
CA TYR A 464 -6.29 32.92 3.74
C TYR A 464 -5.60 33.90 4.70
N GLN A 465 -5.32 35.11 4.21
CA GLN A 465 -4.69 36.19 4.97
C GLN A 465 -5.46 36.57 6.26
N ASP A 466 -6.79 36.41 6.27
CA ASP A 466 -7.63 36.81 7.40
C ASP A 466 -7.57 35.76 8.53
N ARG A 467 -7.25 34.50 8.21
CA ARG A 467 -7.18 33.39 9.17
C ARG A 467 -5.78 32.89 9.47
N PHE A 468 -4.79 33.31 8.69
CA PHE A 468 -3.40 32.89 8.85
C PHE A 468 -2.87 33.05 10.28
N ALA A 469 -3.06 34.22 10.89
CA ALA A 469 -2.58 34.51 12.24
C ALA A 469 -3.28 33.65 13.31
N GLU A 470 -4.54 33.28 13.08
CA GLU A 470 -5.36 32.51 14.00
C GLU A 470 -5.00 31.01 13.94
N TYR A 471 -4.79 30.47 12.73
CA TYR A 471 -4.26 29.12 12.53
C TYR A 471 -2.82 28.98 13.04
N GLN A 472 -1.99 30.00 12.84
CA GLN A 472 -0.63 30.04 13.39
C GLN A 472 -0.67 29.99 14.92
N GLN A 473 -1.54 30.78 15.57
CA GLN A 473 -1.69 30.72 17.02
C GLN A 473 -2.23 29.37 17.52
N GLN A 474 -3.22 28.78 16.84
CA GLN A 474 -3.72 27.45 17.22
C GLN A 474 -2.66 26.35 17.09
N ALA A 475 -1.82 26.41 16.05
CA ALA A 475 -0.69 25.49 15.89
C ALA A 475 0.33 25.64 17.03
N LEU A 476 0.64 26.87 17.44
CA LEU A 476 1.52 27.16 18.58
C LEU A 476 0.90 26.70 19.92
N ASP A 477 -0.40 26.94 20.13
CA ASP A 477 -1.14 26.47 21.31
C ASP A 477 -1.26 24.93 21.37
N ALA A 478 -1.34 24.27 20.22
CA ALA A 478 -1.34 22.81 20.12
C ALA A 478 0.05 22.23 20.48
N LEU A 479 1.12 22.89 20.04
CA LEU A 479 2.50 22.53 20.42
C LEU A 479 2.74 22.63 21.93
N ASP A 480 2.16 23.63 22.60
CA ASP A 480 2.25 23.80 24.06
C ASP A 480 1.43 22.77 24.86
N ARG A 481 0.43 22.12 24.24
CA ARG A 481 -0.45 21.13 24.88
C ARG A 481 0.01 19.69 24.67
N ILE A 482 0.89 19.43 23.71
CA ILE A 482 1.50 18.12 23.51
C ILE A 482 2.59 17.97 24.57
N ALA A 483 2.50 16.94 25.41
CA ALA A 483 3.56 16.58 26.34
C ALA A 483 4.74 15.99 25.55
N ILE A 484 5.52 16.87 24.92
CA ILE A 484 6.71 16.51 24.16
C ILE A 484 7.80 16.07 25.17
N PRO A 485 8.37 14.87 25.05
CA PRO A 485 9.51 14.45 25.86
C PRO A 485 10.67 15.45 25.68
N GLY A 486 11.36 15.82 26.77
CA GLY A 486 12.27 16.98 26.78
C GLY A 486 13.41 16.97 25.75
N ASN A 487 13.69 15.84 25.10
CA ASN A 487 14.67 15.70 24.02
C ASN A 487 14.19 16.24 22.66
N LEU A 488 12.87 16.34 22.44
CA LEU A 488 12.29 16.81 21.17
C LEU A 488 11.94 18.30 21.19
N GLN A 489 11.88 18.92 22.38
CA GLN A 489 11.61 20.36 22.51
C GLN A 489 12.71 21.25 21.93
N SER A 490 13.98 20.83 21.96
CA SER A 490 15.08 21.58 21.36
C SER A 490 15.02 21.52 19.83
N VAL A 491 14.76 20.35 19.26
CA VAL A 491 14.71 20.15 17.80
C VAL A 491 13.56 20.94 17.17
N VAL A 492 12.38 20.90 17.77
CA VAL A 492 11.22 21.67 17.28
C VAL A 492 11.44 23.17 17.44
N ARG A 493 12.09 23.60 18.54
CA ARG A 493 12.43 25.01 18.74
C ARG A 493 13.43 25.51 17.71
N ASP A 494 14.45 24.73 17.41
CA ASP A 494 15.50 25.11 16.44
C ASP A 494 14.93 25.19 15.02
N TYR A 495 14.04 24.26 14.65
CA TYR A 495 13.32 24.28 13.37
C TYR A 495 12.49 25.56 13.16
N PHE A 496 11.72 25.98 14.16
CA PHE A 496 10.88 27.19 14.02
C PHE A 496 11.67 28.50 14.15
N ILE A 497 12.86 28.48 14.75
CA ILE A 497 13.77 29.64 14.76
C ILE A 497 14.41 29.83 13.37
N GLU A 498 14.77 28.76 12.67
CA GLU A 498 15.27 28.83 11.29
C GLU A 498 14.21 29.28 10.29
N LEU A 499 12.94 28.94 10.52
CA LEU A 499 11.84 29.37 9.65
C LEU A 499 11.41 30.84 9.85
N GLY A 500 11.85 31.47 10.94
CA GLY A 500 11.52 32.86 11.30
C GLY A 500 12.57 33.90 10.90
N GLN A 501 13.68 33.49 10.29
CA GLN A 501 14.66 34.37 9.63
C GLN A 501 14.41 34.38 8.11
#